data_AF-A0A1C5R4A7-F1
#
_entry.id   AF-A0A1C5R4A7-F1
#
_cell.length_a   1.000
_cell.length_b   1.000
_cell.length_c   1.000
_cell.angle_alpha   90.00
_cell.angle_beta   90.00
_cell.angle_gamma   90.00
#
_symmetry.space_group_name_H-M   'P 1'
#
loop_
_entity.id
_entity.type
_entity.pdbx_description
1 polymer ?
#
loop_
_entity_poly.entity_id
_entity_poly.type
_entity_poly.pdbx_seq_one_letter_code
_entity_poly.pdbx_strand_id
1 'polypeptide(L)' 'MKQSETKLFSYFDTWLKDSVYGYVATGIYICYSCAVNQLKAVLKNEEINQIAPKEYQAALNQLTDKGYSHSTISKAGTVI' A
#
# COMPACT_ATOMS: atom_id res chain seq x y z
N MET A 1 1.31 -27.81 3.22
CA MET A 1 1.88 -26.61 2.57
C MET A 1 1.71 -25.45 3.54
N LYS A 2 2.79 -24.84 4.06
CA LYS A 2 2.69 -23.67 4.95
C LYS A 2 2.47 -22.45 4.06
N GLN A 3 1.29 -21.83 4.13
CA GLN A 3 1.06 -20.51 3.53
C GLN A 3 2.08 -19.56 4.17
N SER A 4 2.94 -18.95 3.36
CA SER A 4 3.94 -18.02 3.84
C SER A 4 3.21 -16.79 4.38
N GLU A 5 3.25 -16.58 5.70
CA GLU A 5 2.66 -15.46 6.43
C GLU A 5 3.36 -14.16 5.99
N THR A 6 2.96 -13.62 4.85
CA THR A 6 3.57 -12.40 4.32
C THR A 6 2.93 -11.22 5.04
N LYS A 7 3.72 -10.59 5.91
CA LYS A 7 3.31 -9.36 6.60
C LYS A 7 3.09 -8.26 5.56
N LEU A 8 1.94 -7.59 5.65
CA LEU A 8 1.55 -6.52 4.74
C LEU A 8 2.63 -5.44 4.62
N PHE A 9 3.27 -5.09 5.73
CA PHE A 9 4.27 -4.02 5.74
C PHE A 9 5.52 -4.40 4.95
N SER A 10 5.99 -5.64 5.11
CA SER A 10 7.14 -6.16 4.37
C SER A 10 6.87 -6.18 2.87
N TYR A 11 5.65 -6.52 2.48
CA TYR A 11 5.25 -6.52 1.07
C TYR A 11 5.18 -5.11 0.49
N PHE A 12 4.62 -4.14 1.23
CA PHE A 12 4.64 -2.73 0.86
C PHE A 12 6.06 -2.17 0.70
N ASP A 13 6.97 -2.50 1.62
CA ASP A 13 8.36 -2.05 1.55
C ASP A 13 9.10 -2.68 0.36
N THR A 14 8.84 -3.96 0.09
CA THR A 14 9.39 -4.67 -1.08
C THR A 14 8.86 -4.05 -2.37
N TRP A 15 7.57 -3.76 -2.46
CA TRP A 15 6.98 -3.13 -3.64
C TRP A 15 7.53 -1.72 -3.88
N LEU A 16 7.64 -0.89 -2.84
CA LEU A 16 8.25 0.45 -2.96
C LEU A 16 9.70 0.37 -3.46
N LYS A 17 10.46 -0.63 -2.99
CA LYS A 17 11.86 -0.82 -3.37
C LYS A 17 12.02 -1.40 -4.78
N ASP A 18 11.24 -2.43 -5.12
CA ASP A 18 11.49 -3.24 -6.31
C ASP A 18 10.69 -2.76 -7.53
N SER A 19 9.53 -2.13 -7.30
CA SER A 19 8.59 -1.74 -8.37
C SER A 19 8.47 -0.22 -8.57
N VAL A 20 9.00 0.58 -7.64
CA VAL A 20 8.85 2.04 -7.67
C VAL A 20 10.21 2.74 -7.64
N TYR A 21 11.07 2.38 -6.69
CA TYR A 21 12.38 3.00 -6.55
C TYR A 21 13.23 2.80 -7.82
N GLY A 22 13.70 3.91 -8.40
CA GLY A 22 14.47 3.91 -9.65
C GLY A 22 13.63 3.84 -10.94
N TYR A 23 12.33 3.54 -10.85
CA TYR A 23 11.43 3.45 -12.02
C TYR A 23 10.51 4.66 -12.19
N VAL A 24 10.35 5.48 -11.15
CA VAL A 24 9.56 6.72 -11.19
C VAL A 24 10.38 7.91 -10.73
N ALA A 25 9.95 9.11 -11.10
CA ALA A 25 10.54 10.34 -10.59
C ALA A 25 10.45 10.41 -9.05
N THR A 26 11.45 10.98 -8.40
CA THR A 26 11.54 11.07 -6.93
C THR A 26 10.29 11.65 -6.28
N GLY A 27 9.67 12.67 -6.89
CA GLY A 27 8.41 13.25 -6.40
C GLY A 27 7.25 12.24 -6.39
N ILE A 28 7.16 11.38 -7.41
CA ILE A 28 6.14 10.33 -7.49
C ILE A 28 6.43 9.23 -6.46
N TYR A 29 7.70 8.86 -6.30
CA TYR A 29 8.12 7.90 -5.26
C TYR A 29 7.72 8.38 -3.87
N ILE A 30 7.92 9.66 -3.56
CA ILE A 30 7.49 10.26 -2.28
C ILE A 30 5.97 10.13 -2.11
N CYS A 31 5.17 10.46 -3.13
CA CYS A 31 3.73 10.31 -3.07
C CYS A 31 3.29 8.87 -2.78
N TYR A 32 3.91 7.88 -3.44
CA TYR A 32 3.60 6.47 -3.20
C TYR A 32 4.05 6.01 -1.81
N SER A 33 5.22 6.44 -1.34
CA SER A 33 5.70 6.16 0.01
C SER A 33 4.76 6.74 1.08
N CYS A 34 4.28 7.97 0.89
CA CYS A 34 3.29 8.60 1.77
C CYS A 34 1.97 7.82 1.78
N ALA A 35 1.44 7.44 0.61
CA ALA A 35 0.22 6.65 0.50
C ALA A 35 0.34 5.29 1.21
N VAL A 36 1.44 4.58 0.98
CA VAL A 36 1.75 3.30 1.64
C VAL A 36 1.84 3.47 3.15
N ASN A 37 2.50 4.51 3.66
CA ASN A 37 2.58 4.76 5.10
C ASN A 37 1.20 5.02 5.73
N GLN A 38 0.29 5.68 5.00
CA GLN A 38 -1.09 5.83 5.44
C GLN A 38 -1.84 4.50 5.47
N LEU A 39 -1.68 3.65 4.44
CA LEU A 39 -2.26 2.30 4.44
C LEU A 39 -1.73 1.47 5.61
N LYS A 40 -0.43 1.54 5.90
CA LYS A 40 0.18 0.87 7.06
C LYS A 40 -0.44 1.32 8.38
N ALA A 41 -0.70 2.62 8.55
CA ALA A 41 -1.31 3.16 9.77
C ALA A 41 -2.75 2.65 9.99
N VAL A 42 -3.51 2.39 8.91
CA VAL A 42 -4.89 1.91 8.99
C VAL A 42 -4.95 0.39 9.15
N LEU A 43 -4.15 -0.36 8.38
CA LEU A 43 -4.21 -1.82 8.26
C LEU A 43 -3.31 -2.57 9.29
N LYS A 44 -2.83 -1.86 10.32
CA LYS A 44 -2.19 -2.37 11.54
C LYS A 44 -1.37 -3.68 11.40
N ASN A 45 -0.33 -3.68 10.56
CA ASN A 45 0.60 -4.80 10.34
C ASN A 45 -0.04 -6.20 10.34
N GLU A 46 -1.26 -6.30 9.81
CA GLU A 46 -1.95 -7.57 9.66
C GLU A 46 -1.28 -8.41 8.58
N GLU A 47 -1.50 -9.72 8.64
CA GLU A 47 -1.17 -10.57 7.51
C GLU A 47 -2.06 -10.18 6.33
N ILE A 48 -1.49 -10.14 5.13
CA ILE A 48 -2.24 -9.76 3.92
C ILE A 48 -3.52 -10.57 3.78
N ASN A 49 -3.46 -11.86 4.11
CA ASN A 49 -4.57 -12.81 4.02
C ASN A 49 -5.67 -12.59 5.07
N GLN A 50 -5.41 -11.78 6.09
CA GLN A 50 -6.35 -11.49 7.19
C GLN A 50 -7.08 -10.17 6.99
N ILE A 51 -6.63 -9.31 6.07
CA ILE A 51 -7.25 -8.02 5.79
C ILE A 51 -8.56 -8.25 5.06
N ALA A 52 -9.68 -7.86 5.67
CA ALA A 52 -10.96 -7.97 4.98
C ALA A 52 -11.02 -6.96 3.81
N PRO A 53 -11.65 -7.32 2.67
CA PRO A 53 -11.80 -6.39 1.54
C PRO A 53 -12.43 -5.05 1.92
N LYS A 54 -13.35 -5.06 2.89
CA LYS A 54 -13.99 -3.84 3.42
C LYS A 54 -13.01 -2.92 4.16
N GLU A 55 -12.06 -3.49 4.89
CA GLU A 55 -11.06 -2.75 5.67
C GLU A 55 -10.02 -2.15 4.72
N TYR A 56 -9.65 -2.92 3.70
CA TYR A 56 -8.80 -2.43 2.63
C TYR A 56 -9.45 -1.29 1.85
N GLN A 57 -10.71 -1.44 1.44
CA GLN A 57 -11.44 -0.38 0.75
C GLN A 57 -11.60 0.86 1.62
N ALA A 58 -11.83 0.70 2.92
CA ALA A 58 -11.87 1.83 3.85
C ALA A 58 -10.51 2.55 3.93
N ALA A 59 -9.40 1.82 3.93
CA ALA A 59 -8.06 2.39 3.89
C ALA A 59 -7.79 3.16 2.59
N LEU A 60 -8.23 2.64 1.44
CA LEU A 60 -8.14 3.35 0.15
C LEU A 60 -9.00 4.62 0.12
N ASN A 61 -10.21 4.58 0.68
CA ASN A 61 -11.08 5.75 0.77
C ASN A 61 -10.44 6.87 1.60
N GLN A 62 -9.71 6.54 2.68
CA GLN A 62 -8.95 7.53 3.44
C GLN A 62 -7.84 8.21 2.61
N LEU A 63 -7.26 7.52 1.63
CA LEU A 63 -6.31 8.15 0.71
C LEU A 63 -7.05 9.14 -0.23
N THR A 64 -8.24 8.77 -0.70
CA THR A 64 -9.08 9.67 -1.50
C THR A 64 -9.41 10.95 -0.71
N ASP A 65 -9.85 10.81 0.53
CA ASP A 65 -10.21 11.93 1.41
C ASP A 65 -9.01 12.85 1.71
N LYS A 66 -7.80 12.30 1.72
CA LYS A 66 -6.54 13.05 1.88
C LYS A 66 -6.05 13.71 0.59
N GLY A 67 -6.78 13.57 -0.52
CA GLY A 67 -6.46 14.20 -1.80
C GLY A 67 -5.38 13.48 -2.62
N TYR A 68 -5.10 12.20 -2.33
CA TYR A 68 -4.19 11.43 -3.18
C TYR A 68 -4.81 11.23 -4.58
N SER A 69 -3.97 11.25 -5.62
CA SER A 69 -4.45 11.04 -6.98
C SER A 69 -4.99 9.63 -7.18
N HIS A 70 -5.97 9.48 -8.06
CA HIS A 70 -6.52 8.17 -8.44
C HIS A 70 -5.42 7.20 -8.90
N SER A 71 -4.41 7.69 -9.64
CA SER A 71 -3.26 6.89 -10.08
C SER A 71 -2.42 6.36 -8.90
N THR A 72 -2.25 7.15 -7.84
CA THR A 72 -1.52 6.75 -6.63
C THR A 72 -2.31 5.71 -5.84
N ILE A 73 -3.62 5.94 -5.67
CA ILE A 73 -4.51 5.03 -4.96
C ILE A 73 -4.62 3.71 -5.71
N SER A 74 -4.76 3.74 -7.04
CA SER A 74 -4.82 2.53 -7.87
C SER A 74 -3.53 1.71 -7.80
N LYS A 75 -2.36 2.36 -7.92
CA LYS A 75 -1.05 1.68 -7.79
C LYS A 75 -0.81 1.07 -6.41
N ALA A 76 -1.17 1.79 -5.35
CA ALA A 76 -1.10 1.25 -3.98
C ALA A 76 -2.19 0.17 -3.74
N GLY A 77 -3.33 0.29 -4.42
CA GLY A 77 -4.50 -0.57 -4.36
C GLY A 77 -4.29 -1.95 -5.00
N THR A 78 -3.49 -2.04 -6.06
CA THR A 78 -3.14 -3.31 -6.74
C THR A 78 -2.18 -4.21 -5.96
N VAL A 79 -1.74 -3.78 -4.78
CA VAL A 79 -0.75 -4.49 -3.97
C VAL A 79 -1.39 -5.66 -3.19
N ILE A 80 -2.71 -5.67 -2.99
CA ILE A 80 -3.46 -6.73 -2.29
C ILE A 80 -4.44 -7.40 -3.24
#